data_AF-A0A2Z5ISJ5-F1
#
_entry.id   AF-A0A2Z5ISJ5-F1
#
_cell.length_a   1.000
_cell.length_b   1.000
_cell.length_c   1.000
_cell.angle_alpha   90.00
_cell.angle_beta   90.00
_cell.angle_gamma   90.00
#
_symmetry.space_group_name_H-M   'P 1'
#
loop_
_entity.id
_entity.type
_entity.pdbx_description
1 polymer ?
#
loop_
_entity_poly.entity_id
_entity_poly.type
_entity_poly.pdbx_seq_one_letter_code
_entity_poly.pdbx_strand_id
1 'polypeptide(L)' 'MNIEEIIFKEIKKLTRVKFDLNSTIESLKIDSLDLVILVSDIEKKYNINILDDEELSNLKTVNDIVKLFSKKINK' A
#
# COMPACT_ATOMS: atom_id res chain seq x y z
N MET A 1 8.42 6.69 14.09
CA MET A 1 8.86 6.31 12.74
C MET A 1 7.58 6.13 11.92
N ASN A 2 7.38 6.93 10.86
CA ASN A 2 6.07 7.02 10.20
C ASN A 2 5.88 5.84 9.24
N ILE A 3 4.78 5.12 9.44
CA ILE A 3 4.30 4.03 8.58
C ILE A 3 4.29 4.39 7.10
N GLU A 4 3.83 5.61 6.82
CA GLU A 4 3.64 6.15 5.48
C GLU A 4 4.95 6.16 4.70
N GLU A 5 6.06 6.53 5.34
CA GLU A 5 7.37 6.58 4.67
C GLU A 5 7.87 5.19 4.26
N ILE A 6 7.59 4.17 5.06
CA ILE A 6 8.01 2.81 4.76
C ILE A 6 7.15 2.23 3.65
N ILE A 7 5.84 2.47 3.67
CA ILE A 7 4.94 2.07 2.59
C ILE A 7 5.37 2.78 1.31
N PHE A 8 5.59 4.09 1.33
CA PHE A 8 6.13 4.83 0.20
C PHE A 8 7.44 4.24 -0.31
N LYS A 9 8.35 3.81 0.58
CA LYS A 9 9.59 3.15 0.17
C LYS A 9 9.36 1.81 -0.52
N GLU A 10 8.45 0.97 -0.02
CA GLU A 10 8.13 -0.33 -0.64
C GLU A 10 7.44 -0.13 -1.99
N ILE A 11 6.45 0.76 -2.07
CA ILE A 11 5.79 1.13 -3.33
C ILE A 11 6.82 1.63 -4.34
N LYS A 12 7.75 2.50 -3.93
CA LYS A 12 8.85 3.01 -4.76
C LYS A 12 9.89 1.97 -5.17
N LYS A 13 9.96 0.82 -4.50
CA LYS A 13 10.79 -0.31 -4.98
C LYS A 13 10.08 -1.09 -6.07
N LEU A 14 8.77 -1.27 -5.93
CA LEU A 14 7.93 -1.99 -6.88
C LEU A 14 7.71 -1.17 -8.16
N THR A 15 7.50 0.13 -8.01
CA THR A 15 7.34 1.05 -9.13
C THR A 15 8.48 2.05 -9.24
N ARG A 16 8.96 2.28 -10.46
CA ARG A 16 10.00 3.26 -10.78
C ARG A 16 9.45 4.63 -11.21
N VAL A 17 8.12 4.75 -11.31
CA VAL A 17 7.49 6.04 -11.64
C VAL A 17 7.30 6.86 -10.38
N LYS A 18 7.34 8.20 -10.54
CA LYS A 18 6.92 9.10 -9.48
C LYS A 18 5.43 8.90 -9.25
N PHE A 19 5.07 8.71 -8.00
CA PHE A 19 3.70 8.62 -7.56
C PHE A 19 3.52 9.52 -6.36
N ASP A 20 2.30 10.00 -6.23
CA ASP A 20 1.83 10.79 -5.13
C ASP A 20 0.71 10.03 -4.43
N LEU A 21 0.27 10.54 -3.27
CA LEU A 21 -0.91 10.00 -2.58
C LEU A 21 -2.12 9.89 -3.53
N ASN A 22 -2.32 10.89 -4.39
CA ASN A 22 -3.42 10.91 -5.35
C ASN A 22 -3.21 10.05 -6.61
N SER A 23 -2.05 9.39 -6.75
CA SER A 23 -1.80 8.51 -7.88
C SER A 23 -2.57 7.20 -7.73
N THR A 24 -3.25 6.80 -8.80
CA THR A 24 -3.96 5.50 -8.90
C THR A 24 -2.96 4.40 -9.19
N ILE A 25 -3.17 3.21 -8.62
CA ILE A 25 -2.33 2.02 -8.82
C ILE A 25 -2.04 1.75 -10.31
N GLU A 26 -3.05 1.94 -11.17
CA GLU A 26 -2.93 1.88 -12.63
C GLU A 26 -1.90 2.87 -13.21
N SER A 27 -1.86 4.11 -12.70
CA SER A 27 -0.88 5.12 -13.12
C SER A 27 0.55 4.78 -12.71
N LEU A 28 0.72 4.01 -11.63
CA LEU A 28 2.03 3.52 -11.19
C LEU A 28 2.53 2.33 -12.02
N LYS A 29 1.74 1.82 -12.96
CA LYS A 29 1.96 0.51 -13.62
C LYS A 29 2.12 -0.62 -12.62
N ILE A 30 1.37 -0.56 -11.52
CA ILE A 30 1.30 -1.66 -10.55
C ILE A 30 0.24 -2.60 -11.10
N ASP A 31 0.67 -3.78 -11.52
CA ASP A 31 -0.22 -4.84 -11.95
C ASP A 31 -0.77 -5.62 -10.74
N SER A 32 -1.72 -6.53 -10.97
CA SER A 32 -2.30 -7.38 -9.92
C SER A 32 -1.25 -8.14 -9.11
N LEU A 33 -0.12 -8.52 -9.73
CA LEU A 33 1.03 -9.14 -9.04
C LEU A 33 1.73 -8.17 -8.08
N ASP A 34 1.98 -6.94 -8.51
CA ASP A 34 2.64 -5.93 -7.68
C ASP A 34 1.76 -5.55 -6.48
N LEU A 35 0.44 -5.47 -6.66
CA LEU A 35 -0.51 -5.27 -5.56
C LEU A 35 -0.40 -6.38 -4.50
N VAL A 36 -0.37 -7.64 -4.92
CA VAL A 36 -0.25 -8.79 -4.02
C VAL A 36 1.09 -8.76 -3.27
N ILE A 37 2.19 -8.44 -3.95
CA ILE A 37 3.51 -8.32 -3.33
C ILE A 37 3.51 -7.18 -2.32
N LEU A 38 3.00 -6.01 -2.69
CA LEU A 38 2.92 -4.82 -1.86
C LEU A 38 2.13 -5.07 -0.58
N VAL A 39 0.96 -5.70 -0.70
CA VAL A 39 0.14 -6.09 0.46
C VAL A 39 0.89 -7.10 1.33
N SER A 40 1.44 -8.16 0.75
CA SER A 40 2.20 -9.19 1.49
C SER A 40 3.44 -8.64 2.20
N ASP A 41 4.20 -7.75 1.56
CA ASP A 41 5.41 -7.15 2.15
C ASP A 41 5.02 -6.30 3.36
N ILE A 42 3.97 -5.48 3.24
CA ILE A 42 3.54 -4.62 4.34
C ILE A 42 2.91 -5.45 5.47
N GLU A 43 2.10 -6.46 5.16
CA GLU A 43 1.55 -7.39 6.16
C GLU A 43 2.65 -8.07 6.97
N LYS A 44 3.67 -8.61 6.32
CA LYS A 44 4.82 -9.23 7.00
C LYS A 44 5.64 -8.22 7.79
N LYS A 45 5.89 -7.04 7.23
CA LYS A 45 6.78 -6.03 7.82
C LYS A 45 6.20 -5.39 9.07
N TYR A 46 4.87 -5.31 9.15
CA TYR A 46 4.16 -4.75 10.30
C TYR A 46 3.38 -5.78 11.11
N ASN A 47 3.47 -7.05 10.72
CA ASN A 47 2.77 -8.16 11.33
C ASN A 47 1.26 -7.89 11.48
N ILE A 48 0.69 -7.16 10.52
CA ILE A 48 -0.74 -6.89 10.46
C ILE A 48 -1.42 -7.91 9.55
N ASN A 49 -2.66 -8.22 9.88
CA ASN A 49 -3.54 -9.02 9.05
C ASN A 49 -4.65 -8.10 8.55
N ILE A 50 -4.70 -7.87 7.24
CA ILE A 50 -5.80 -7.10 6.64
C ILE A 50 -6.96 -8.09 6.48
N LEU A 51 -7.69 -8.31 7.56
CA LEU A 51 -8.88 -9.17 7.59
C LEU A 51 -10.11 -8.54 6.92
N ASP A 52 -10.00 -7.30 6.47
CA ASP A 52 -11.11 -6.54 5.87
C ASP A 52 -10.93 -6.51 4.34
N ASP A 53 -11.37 -7.58 3.68
CA ASP A 53 -11.51 -7.70 2.22
C ASP A 53 -12.20 -6.48 1.58
N GLU A 54 -13.14 -5.85 2.31
CA GLU A 54 -13.85 -4.65 1.87
C GLU A 54 -12.93 -3.43 1.72
N GLU A 55 -11.97 -3.26 2.64
CA GLU A 55 -11.05 -2.13 2.52
C GLU A 55 -9.97 -2.42 1.47
N LEU A 56 -9.51 -3.67 1.34
CA LEU A 56 -8.66 -4.14 0.23
C LEU A 56 -9.31 -3.88 -1.14
N SER A 57 -10.62 -4.15 -1.27
CA SER A 57 -11.40 -3.89 -2.48
C SER A 57 -11.58 -2.40 -2.79
N ASN A 58 -11.45 -1.52 -1.79
CA ASN A 58 -11.53 -0.08 -1.96
C ASN A 58 -10.17 0.59 -2.27
N LEU A 59 -9.06 -0.16 -2.25
CA LEU A 59 -7.72 0.36 -2.55
C LEU A 59 -7.57 0.68 -4.05
N LYS A 60 -7.91 1.91 -4.45
CA LYS A 60 -7.70 2.41 -5.83
C LYS A 60 -6.49 3.31 -5.97
N THR A 61 -6.09 3.98 -4.89
CA THR A 61 -4.97 4.92 -4.88
C THR A 61 -3.93 4.56 -3.83
N VAL A 62 -2.72 5.08 -4.02
CA VAL A 62 -1.64 4.94 -3.02
C VAL A 62 -2.05 5.53 -1.67
N ASN A 63 -2.80 6.64 -1.66
CA ASN A 63 -3.32 7.23 -0.44
C ASN A 63 -4.23 6.28 0.33
N ASP A 64 -5.11 5.55 -0.35
CA ASP A 64 -6.01 4.59 0.30
C ASP A 64 -5.20 3.51 1.00
N ILE A 65 -4.17 2.97 0.34
CA ILE A 65 -3.27 1.99 0.94
C ILE A 65 -2.59 2.61 2.16
N VAL A 66 -1.90 3.74 1.97
CA VAL A 66 -1.14 4.36 3.06
C VAL A 66 -2.02 4.68 4.28
N LYS A 67 -3.23 5.20 4.06
CA LYS A 67 -4.20 5.50 5.12
C LYS A 67 -4.73 4.24 5.79
N LEU A 68 -5.09 3.22 5.01
CA LEU A 68 -5.60 1.95 5.52
C LEU A 68 -4.62 1.34 6.52
N PHE A 69 -3.39 1.20 6.06
CA PHE A 69 -2.32 0.58 6.80
C PHE A 69 -1.93 1.44 8.01
N SER A 70 -1.88 2.77 7.86
CA SER A 70 -1.66 3.69 8.97
C SER A 70 -2.72 3.53 10.06
N LYS A 71 -3.99 3.39 9.67
CA LYS A 71 -5.12 3.20 10.58
C LYS A 71 -5.11 1.84 11.27
N LYS A 72 -4.68 0.76 10.60
CA LYS A 72 -4.54 -0.58 11.17
C LYS A 72 -3.37 -0.70 12.14
N ILE A 73 -2.26 -0.01 11.88
CA ILE A 73 -1.02 -0.15 12.65
C ILE A 73 -0.99 0.78 13.87
N ASN A 74 -1.73 1.89 13.81
CA ASN A 74 -1.84 2.84 14.91
C ASN A 74 -3.07 2.58 15.82
N LYS A 75 -3.67 1.39 15.74
CA LYS A 75 -4.81 0.96 16.56
C LYS A 75 -4.41 -0.25 17.40
#